data_AF-A0A261B8T0-F1
#
_entry.id   AF-A0A261B8T0-F1
#
_cell.length_a   1.000
_cell.length_b   1.000
_cell.length_c   1.000
_cell.angle_alpha   90.00
_cell.angle_beta   90.00
_cell.angle_gamma   90.00
#
_symmetry.space_group_name_H-M   'P 1'
#
loop_
_entity.id
_entity.type
_entity.pdbx_description
1 polymer ?
#
loop_
_entity_poly.entity_id
_entity_poly.type
_entity_poly.pdbx_seq_one_letter_code
_entity_poly.pdbx_strand_id
1 'polypeptide(L)'
;MVEMKPFVGAPLRNPDRTPNNWIKELEQCVNGESEAVPVSAFSKNLGSDVSNILMTNINIVVNHEEGANWVATVEKSYGYFALCRFLGCTHRFWTNYMSENVHSVEEIGRILDIAPPATFHPKYNGDADLFMEDIKREVSNRQTLPKNFELLKAGKTVSRFNFGQRVELLRCNGQIRVAHIHAVCGRRLNVIVNQCDSPVELVPDDDPQAESDNAENWVDEDSIFLLPVGFATLNGYTLVANGDYIEYTEQIAAAIRAGFQPEYEPGDVRFDDLKKTEISLELMNKVKIGQKCELIDPLSDDFECLVVATLMAKCESPGYVILRLDEDESAFPIHLINVFMYQIGYSQTYRLPLEDPRKAKHYSLDGKFDVEDYMRATGATSVPIDEIRPMPPQERMDLFKPKMRLEATSFYDNQYICPAEIVSVHGRVLKIKYNGHDDANDEYVDIDSHNLLPAGWCEIHGYQLQYPRENTEADTPVEPFRRLPKRENEDEMEQP
;
A
#
# COMPACT_ATOMS: atom_id res chain seq x y z
N MET A 1 19.01 31.72 40.49
CA MET A 1 18.84 30.64 41.49
C MET A 1 17.35 30.35 41.56
N VAL A 2 16.93 29.25 40.93
CA VAL A 2 15.56 28.75 40.99
C VAL A 2 15.64 27.42 41.72
N GLU A 3 14.90 27.29 42.83
CA GLU A 3 14.91 26.09 43.68
C GLU A 3 14.35 24.88 42.93
N MET A 4 15.15 23.82 42.84
CA MET A 4 14.73 22.51 42.36
C MET A 4 13.95 21.78 43.46
N LYS A 5 12.70 21.39 43.17
CA LYS A 5 11.98 20.41 44.00
C LYS A 5 12.40 18.98 43.61
N PRO A 6 12.47 18.03 44.55
CA PRO A 6 12.83 16.65 44.25
C PRO A 6 11.58 15.82 43.95
N PHE A 7 11.52 15.10 42.83
CA PHE A 7 10.54 14.02 42.61
C PHE A 7 11.16 12.89 41.77
N VAL A 8 11.33 11.70 42.36
CA VAL A 8 10.55 10.44 42.17
C VAL A 8 10.40 10.05 40.69
N GLY A 9 11.18 9.04 40.29
CA GLY A 9 11.15 8.48 38.94
C GLY A 9 9.78 7.94 38.57
N ALA A 10 9.25 8.43 37.46
CA ALA A 10 8.12 7.85 36.75
C ALA A 10 8.64 6.91 35.65
N PRO A 11 7.93 5.81 35.33
CA PRO A 11 8.22 5.02 34.15
C PRO A 11 7.98 5.84 32.88
N LEU A 12 8.82 5.60 31.88
CA LEU A 12 8.81 6.20 30.55
C LEU A 12 7.54 5.79 29.78
N ARG A 13 6.86 6.78 29.20
CA ARG A 13 5.71 6.65 28.29
C ARG A 13 4.42 6.07 28.86
N ASN A 14 3.33 6.75 28.50
CA ASN A 14 1.99 6.20 28.55
C ASN A 14 1.89 5.02 27.56
N PRO A 15 1.64 3.77 28.00
CA PRO A 15 1.48 2.60 27.14
C PRO A 15 0.36 2.72 26.10
N ASP A 16 -0.48 3.75 26.17
CA ASP A 16 -1.57 4.02 25.22
C ASP A 16 -1.14 4.71 23.91
N ARG A 17 0.12 5.19 23.78
CA ARG A 17 0.53 6.07 22.66
C ARG A 17 1.65 5.55 21.76
N THR A 18 2.21 4.39 22.04
CA THR A 18 2.99 3.63 21.05
C THR A 18 2.13 2.44 20.72
N PRO A 19 1.88 2.08 19.44
CA PRO A 19 1.24 0.81 19.14
C PRO A 19 2.12 -0.28 19.77
N ASN A 20 1.66 -0.93 20.85
CA ASN A 20 2.39 -2.01 21.56
C ASN A 20 3.04 -3.00 20.58
N ASN A 21 2.30 -3.22 19.50
CA ASN A 21 2.60 -3.74 18.19
C ASN A 21 4.08 -3.70 17.75
N TRP A 22 4.77 -2.55 17.58
CA TRP A 22 6.15 -2.55 17.03
C TRP A 22 7.28 -2.73 18.06
N ILE A 23 6.97 -2.74 19.36
CA ILE A 23 7.98 -2.62 20.43
C ILE A 23 9.01 -3.75 20.36
N LYS A 24 8.55 -4.99 20.18
CA LYS A 24 9.42 -6.18 20.15
C LYS A 24 10.39 -6.15 18.96
N GLU A 25 9.91 -5.79 17.78
CA GLU A 25 10.70 -5.70 16.57
C GLU A 25 11.70 -4.54 16.63
N LEU A 26 11.30 -3.41 17.22
CA LEU A 26 12.19 -2.28 17.47
C LEU A 26 13.32 -2.65 18.45
N GLU A 27 13.04 -3.43 19.49
CA GLU A 27 14.06 -3.98 20.39
C GLU A 27 15.01 -4.94 19.66
N GLN A 28 14.48 -5.84 18.85
CA GLN A 28 15.29 -6.74 18.01
C GLN A 28 16.17 -5.96 17.01
N CYS A 29 15.70 -4.84 16.48
CA CYS A 29 16.49 -3.95 15.63
C CYS A 29 17.70 -3.35 16.37
N VAL A 30 17.55 -3.01 17.65
CA VAL A 30 18.68 -2.54 18.47
C VAL A 30 19.79 -3.59 18.51
N ASN A 31 19.41 -4.86 18.64
CA ASN A 31 20.32 -6.01 18.69
C ASN A 31 20.85 -6.48 17.32
N GLY A 32 20.31 -5.93 16.21
CA GLY A 32 20.67 -6.34 14.84
C GLY A 32 20.00 -7.63 14.40
N GLU A 33 18.90 -8.03 15.06
CA GLU A 33 18.14 -9.24 14.77
C GLU A 33 16.95 -8.98 13.81
N SER A 34 16.57 -7.71 13.61
CA SER A 34 15.48 -7.28 12.74
C SER A 34 15.85 -5.99 11.99
N GLU A 35 15.47 -5.91 10.72
CA GLU A 35 15.63 -4.72 9.88
C GLU A 35 14.29 -4.41 9.19
N ALA A 36 13.96 -3.13 9.04
CA ALA A 36 12.82 -2.71 8.23
C ALA A 36 13.27 -2.35 6.82
N VAL A 37 12.37 -2.54 5.86
CA VAL A 37 12.55 -1.99 4.52
C VAL A 37 12.64 -0.46 4.63
N PRO A 38 13.67 0.19 4.05
CA PRO A 38 13.83 1.64 4.15
C PRO A 38 12.73 2.37 3.35
N VAL A 39 12.30 3.53 3.82
CA VAL A 39 11.24 4.33 3.17
C VAL A 39 11.56 4.68 1.71
N SER A 40 12.84 4.85 1.36
CA SER A 40 13.29 5.08 -0.02
C SER A 40 12.89 3.97 -1.00
N ALA A 41 12.72 2.74 -0.51
CA ALA A 41 12.28 1.61 -1.32
C ALA A 41 10.84 1.80 -1.83
N PHE A 42 10.01 2.56 -1.11
CA PHE A 42 8.59 2.82 -1.41
C PHE A 42 8.35 4.13 -2.18
N SER A 43 9.40 4.72 -2.76
CA SER A 43 9.37 6.03 -3.44
C SER A 43 8.33 6.15 -4.57
N LYS A 44 7.85 5.04 -5.14
CA LYS A 44 6.81 5.03 -6.17
C LYS A 44 5.38 4.87 -5.63
N ASN A 45 5.20 4.37 -4.41
CA ASN A 45 3.90 3.90 -3.91
C ASN A 45 3.31 4.86 -2.87
N LEU A 46 4.14 5.72 -2.25
CA LEU A 46 3.69 6.60 -1.17
C LEU A 46 3.13 7.95 -1.65
N GLY A 47 3.21 8.26 -2.95
CA GLY A 47 2.78 9.55 -3.52
C GLY A 47 3.65 10.76 -3.14
N SER A 48 4.53 10.63 -2.15
CA SER A 48 5.52 11.63 -1.76
C SER A 48 6.84 10.97 -1.38
N ASP A 49 7.96 11.43 -1.94
CA ASP A 49 9.28 10.97 -1.55
C ASP A 49 9.84 11.81 -0.39
N VAL A 50 9.75 11.26 0.81
CA VAL A 50 10.32 11.81 2.05
C VAL A 50 11.55 11.03 2.50
N SER A 51 12.13 10.20 1.64
CA SER A 51 13.24 9.35 2.06
C SER A 51 14.53 10.14 2.33
N ASN A 52 14.69 11.28 1.67
CA ASN A 52 15.82 12.19 1.83
C ASN A 52 15.95 12.82 3.23
N ILE A 53 14.87 12.83 4.03
CA ILE A 53 14.88 13.38 5.40
C ILE A 53 15.09 12.32 6.49
N LEU A 54 15.09 11.03 6.14
CA LEU A 54 15.19 9.93 7.09
C LEU A 54 16.64 9.47 7.24
N MET A 55 17.51 10.39 7.68
CA MET A 55 18.96 10.18 7.75
C MET A 55 19.41 9.75 9.16
N THR A 56 20.40 8.87 9.24
CA THR A 56 21.06 8.53 10.51
C THR A 56 22.27 9.44 10.77
N ASN A 57 22.75 9.47 12.01
CA ASN A 57 23.87 10.28 12.47
C ASN A 57 23.66 11.80 12.43
N ILE A 58 22.41 12.26 12.31
CA ILE A 58 22.03 13.67 12.39
C ILE A 58 21.55 14.04 13.81
N ASN A 59 21.48 15.34 14.09
CA ASN A 59 20.82 15.88 15.27
C ASN A 59 19.42 16.38 14.93
N ILE A 60 18.47 16.09 15.81
CA ILE A 60 17.08 16.56 15.77
C ILE A 60 16.73 17.16 17.13
N VAL A 61 15.65 17.94 17.18
CA VAL A 61 15.06 18.40 18.44
C VAL A 61 13.82 17.56 18.70
N VAL A 62 13.67 17.07 19.92
CA VAL A 62 12.51 16.28 20.33
C VAL A 62 11.87 16.90 21.56
N ASN A 63 10.56 17.11 21.51
CA ASN A 63 9.77 17.41 22.70
C ASN A 63 9.64 16.14 23.55
N HIS A 64 10.24 16.14 24.73
CA HIS A 64 10.20 15.00 25.65
C HIS A 64 9.06 15.12 26.66
N GLU A 65 8.81 14.05 27.40
CA GLU A 65 7.62 13.88 28.25
C GLU A 65 7.46 14.92 29.36
N GLU A 66 8.55 15.57 29.76
CA GLU A 66 8.55 16.63 30.75
C GLU A 66 8.07 17.98 30.15
N GLY A 67 7.69 17.99 28.87
CA GLY A 67 7.13 19.12 28.13
C GLY A 67 8.18 20.05 27.51
N ALA A 68 9.46 19.80 27.74
CA ALA A 68 10.56 20.60 27.19
C ALA A 68 11.16 19.97 25.93
N ASN A 69 11.88 20.78 25.17
CA ASN A 69 12.55 20.39 23.95
C ASN A 69 14.03 20.16 24.21
N TRP A 70 14.59 19.07 23.68
CA TRP A 70 16.03 18.83 23.75
C TRP A 70 16.59 18.21 22.49
N VAL A 71 17.88 18.41 22.27
CA VAL A 71 18.58 17.88 21.11
C VAL A 71 18.88 16.40 21.31
N ALA A 72 18.59 15.58 20.31
CA ALA A 72 18.91 14.16 20.26
C ALA A 72 19.66 13.82 18.97
N THR A 73 20.57 12.84 19.05
CA THR A 73 21.20 12.24 17.87
C THR A 73 20.39 11.03 17.42
N VAL A 74 20.14 10.94 16.12
CA VAL A 74 19.55 9.74 15.50
C VAL A 74 20.65 8.71 15.25
N GLU A 75 20.54 7.54 15.88
CA GLU A 75 21.54 6.47 15.80
C GLU A 75 21.15 5.38 14.78
N LYS A 76 19.86 5.04 14.69
CA LYS A 76 19.34 4.03 13.75
C LYS A 76 17.97 4.45 13.21
N SER A 77 17.58 3.88 12.07
CA SER A 77 16.25 4.02 11.47
C SER A 77 15.60 2.67 11.26
N TYR A 78 14.27 2.62 11.36
CA TYR A 78 13.45 1.44 11.12
C TYR A 78 12.13 1.89 10.46
N GLY A 79 12.09 1.91 9.13
CA GLY A 79 11.02 2.63 8.40
C GLY A 79 11.01 4.11 8.78
N TYR A 80 9.88 4.60 9.25
CA TYR A 80 9.71 5.95 9.80
C TYR A 80 10.15 6.10 11.27
N PHE A 81 10.49 5.02 11.95
CA PHE A 81 11.00 5.08 13.32
C PHE A 81 12.48 5.44 13.36
N ALA A 82 12.85 6.25 14.35
CA ALA A 82 14.20 6.72 14.64
C ALA A 82 14.59 6.33 16.06
N LEU A 83 15.68 5.57 16.20
CA LEU A 83 16.30 5.32 17.50
C LEU A 83 17.18 6.52 17.82
N CYS A 84 16.81 7.25 18.86
CA CYS A 84 17.44 8.49 19.25
C CYS A 84 18.11 8.38 20.61
N ARG A 85 19.11 9.23 20.85
CA ARG A 85 19.70 9.44 22.17
C ARG A 85 19.85 10.93 22.42
N PHE A 86 19.30 11.42 23.51
CA PHE A 86 19.44 12.82 23.91
C PHE A 86 20.92 13.17 24.11
N LEU A 87 21.33 14.34 23.62
CA LEU A 87 22.69 14.81 23.79
C LEU A 87 22.98 14.99 25.28
N GLY A 88 24.10 14.40 25.71
CA GLY A 88 24.52 14.38 27.10
C GLY A 88 23.81 13.33 27.98
N CYS A 89 22.96 12.48 27.40
CA CYS A 89 22.28 11.39 28.10
C CYS A 89 22.80 10.02 27.64
N THR A 90 22.58 8.97 28.45
CA THR A 90 22.87 7.57 28.09
C THR A 90 21.66 6.83 27.53
N HIS A 91 20.46 7.26 27.89
CA HIS A 91 19.23 6.57 27.54
C HIS A 91 18.86 6.77 26.07
N ARG A 92 18.44 5.68 25.42
CA ARG A 92 17.95 5.65 24.04
C ARG A 92 16.43 5.52 24.01
N PHE A 93 15.80 6.14 23.04
CA PHE A 93 14.34 6.11 22.87
C PHE A 93 13.97 6.05 21.39
N TRP A 94 12.80 5.50 21.08
CA TRP A 94 12.24 5.50 19.73
C TRP A 94 11.27 6.67 19.54
N THR A 95 11.31 7.30 18.36
CA THR A 95 10.31 8.27 17.92
C THR A 95 10.01 8.07 16.44
N ASN A 96 8.86 8.54 15.96
CA ASN A 96 8.59 8.63 14.54
C ASN A 96 9.15 9.94 13.98
N TYR A 97 9.87 9.90 12.85
CA TYR A 97 10.40 11.11 12.20
C TYR A 97 9.29 12.13 11.90
N MET A 98 8.12 11.67 11.48
CA MET A 98 7.03 12.54 11.04
C MET A 98 6.09 12.94 12.21
N SER A 99 6.52 12.69 13.45
CA SER A 99 5.79 13.13 14.65
C SER A 99 5.80 14.66 14.78
N GLU A 100 4.72 15.21 15.33
CA GLU A 100 4.64 16.64 15.67
C GLU A 100 5.71 17.07 16.69
N ASN A 101 6.21 16.12 17.49
CA ASN A 101 7.20 16.37 18.55
C ASN A 101 8.65 16.40 18.05
N VAL A 102 8.90 16.16 16.75
CA VAL A 102 10.25 16.14 16.16
C VAL A 102 10.44 17.38 15.32
N HIS A 103 11.53 18.12 15.55
CA HIS A 103 11.84 19.37 14.85
C HIS A 103 13.29 19.40 14.35
N SER A 104 13.56 20.30 13.40
CA SER A 104 14.94 20.63 13.00
C SER A 104 15.65 21.40 14.12
N VAL A 105 16.96 21.19 14.25
CA VAL A 105 17.81 22.01 15.15
C VAL A 105 17.80 23.49 14.75
N GLU A 106 17.53 23.80 13.48
CA GLU A 106 17.38 25.18 13.00
C GLU A 106 16.16 25.91 13.60
N GLU A 107 15.17 25.18 14.11
CA GLU A 107 13.96 25.73 14.75
C GLU A 107 14.18 26.08 16.23
N ILE A 108 15.32 25.73 16.84
CA ILE A 108 15.62 25.96 18.27
C ILE A 108 15.35 27.41 18.71
N GLY A 109 15.67 28.40 17.85
CA GLY A 109 15.43 29.81 18.18
C GLY A 109 13.95 30.23 18.22
N ARG A 110 13.05 29.43 17.66
CA ARG A 110 11.59 29.64 17.66
C ARG A 110 10.87 28.80 18.71
N ILE A 111 11.46 27.66 19.06
CA ILE A 111 10.92 26.74 20.05
C ILE A 111 11.02 27.37 21.44
N LEU A 112 9.89 27.37 22.15
CA LEU A 112 9.83 27.76 23.56
C LEU A 112 10.24 26.54 24.41
N ASP A 113 10.94 26.79 25.51
CA ASP A 113 11.34 25.79 26.52
C ASP A 113 12.30 24.69 26.02
N ILE A 114 13.60 25.01 26.07
CA ILE A 114 14.68 24.05 25.83
C ILE A 114 15.32 23.66 27.17
N ALA A 115 15.23 22.38 27.52
CA ALA A 115 15.82 21.84 28.74
C ALA A 115 16.23 20.38 28.52
N PRO A 116 17.35 19.92 29.10
CA PRO A 116 17.72 18.51 29.03
C PRO A 116 16.77 17.65 29.87
N PRO A 117 16.54 16.38 29.48
CA PRO A 117 15.87 15.40 30.34
C PRO A 117 16.61 15.23 31.67
N ALA A 118 15.91 14.77 32.72
CA ALA A 118 16.49 14.56 34.04
C ALA A 118 17.62 13.50 34.13
N THR A 119 17.93 12.78 33.04
CA THR A 119 18.93 11.71 33.01
C THR A 119 20.21 12.17 32.30
N PHE A 120 21.36 12.12 33.00
CA PHE A 120 22.63 12.61 32.47
C PHE A 120 23.68 11.52 32.39
N HIS A 121 24.60 11.65 31.44
CA HIS A 121 25.74 10.76 31.35
C HIS A 121 26.66 10.93 32.57
N PRO A 122 27.10 9.85 33.24
CA PRO A 122 27.91 9.92 34.47
C PRO A 122 29.19 10.76 34.34
N LYS A 123 29.76 10.83 33.13
CA LYS A 123 30.95 11.65 32.81
C LYS A 123 30.84 13.11 33.23
N TYR A 124 29.62 13.67 33.28
CA TYR A 124 29.45 15.07 33.66
C TYR A 124 29.53 15.24 35.17
N ASN A 125 29.07 14.28 35.98
CA ASN A 125 29.17 14.32 37.45
C ASN A 125 28.81 15.69 38.09
N GLY A 126 27.80 16.38 37.54
CA GLY A 126 27.39 17.72 38.00
C GLY A 126 28.17 18.91 37.39
N ASP A 127 29.15 18.66 36.52
CA ASP A 127 29.89 19.66 35.75
C ASP A 127 29.03 20.19 34.58
N ALA A 128 28.37 21.32 34.84
CA ALA A 128 27.52 21.99 33.88
C ALA A 128 28.30 22.64 32.73
N ASP A 129 29.54 23.08 32.96
CA ASP A 129 30.35 23.73 31.95
C ASP A 129 30.83 22.71 30.91
N LEU A 130 31.34 21.57 31.38
CA LEU A 130 31.69 20.43 30.53
C LEU A 130 30.47 19.92 29.76
N PHE A 131 29.31 19.84 30.40
CA PHE A 131 28.06 19.49 29.73
C PHE A 131 27.77 20.45 28.58
N MET A 132 27.70 21.75 28.85
CA MET A 132 27.36 22.75 27.83
C MET A 132 28.40 22.83 26.70
N GLU A 133 29.69 22.64 26.99
CA GLU A 133 30.74 22.60 25.97
C GLU A 133 30.58 21.40 25.03
N ASP A 134 30.32 20.21 25.58
CA ASP A 134 30.08 19.00 24.82
C ASP A 134 28.84 19.13 23.92
N ILE A 135 27.73 19.66 24.45
CA ILE A 135 26.50 19.87 23.67
C ILE A 135 26.76 20.82 22.50
N LYS A 136 27.40 21.97 22.75
CA LYS A 136 27.73 22.94 21.68
C LYS A 136 28.58 22.32 20.59
N ARG A 137 29.57 21.51 20.97
CA ARG A 137 30.45 20.81 20.04
C ARG A 137 29.67 19.79 19.20
N GLU A 138 28.84 18.94 19.81
CA GLU A 138 28.03 17.95 19.09
C GLU A 138 27.00 18.58 18.16
N VAL A 139 26.37 19.68 18.57
CA VAL A 139 25.42 20.43 17.73
C VAL A 139 26.13 21.04 16.51
N SER A 140 27.32 21.60 16.71
CA SER A 140 28.07 22.26 15.62
C SER A 140 28.66 21.27 14.60
N ASN A 141 28.92 20.03 15.00
CA ASN A 141 29.64 19.05 14.19
C ASN A 141 28.73 18.10 13.40
N ARG A 142 27.41 18.14 13.60
CA ARG A 142 26.46 17.22 12.96
C ARG A 142 25.46 17.95 12.09
N GLN A 143 25.05 17.30 11.01
CA GLN A 143 23.95 17.75 10.18
C GLN A 143 22.62 17.66 10.96
N THR A 144 21.61 18.35 10.46
CA THR A 144 20.24 18.33 10.99
C THR A 144 19.23 18.26 9.85
N LEU A 145 17.95 18.10 10.20
CA LEU A 145 16.83 18.11 9.26
C LEU A 145 16.75 19.47 8.52
N PRO A 146 16.31 19.48 7.25
CA PRO A 146 16.28 20.71 6.46
C PRO A 146 15.30 21.74 7.03
N LYS A 147 15.49 23.03 6.71
CA LYS A 147 14.65 24.13 7.23
C LYS A 147 13.17 24.03 6.85
N ASN A 148 12.87 23.40 5.72
CA ASN A 148 11.51 23.16 5.27
C ASN A 148 10.91 21.85 5.82
N PHE A 149 11.55 21.19 6.79
CA PHE A 149 11.09 19.92 7.34
C PHE A 149 9.66 19.99 7.90
N GLU A 150 9.28 21.08 8.58
CA GLU A 150 7.91 21.27 9.06
C GLU A 150 6.88 21.32 7.90
N LEU A 151 7.25 21.92 6.77
CA LEU A 151 6.41 21.91 5.57
C LEU A 151 6.34 20.51 4.95
N LEU A 152 7.45 19.74 5.00
CA LEU A 152 7.48 18.34 4.53
C LEU A 152 6.62 17.43 5.40
N LYS A 153 6.58 17.65 6.72
CA LYS A 153 5.65 16.96 7.64
C LYS A 153 4.19 17.34 7.39
N ALA A 154 3.91 18.59 7.04
CA ALA A 154 2.56 19.02 6.65
C ALA A 154 2.13 18.42 5.30
N GLY A 155 3.08 18.00 4.47
CA GLY A 155 2.87 17.28 3.22
C GLY A 155 2.66 15.78 3.37
N LYS A 156 2.08 15.30 4.50
CA LYS A 156 1.56 13.92 4.58
C LYS A 156 0.73 13.64 3.34
N THR A 157 0.79 12.43 2.80
CA THR A 157 0.06 12.12 1.58
C THR A 157 -1.43 12.39 1.79
N VAL A 158 -1.93 13.42 1.11
CA VAL A 158 -3.35 13.76 1.10
C VAL A 158 -3.93 13.13 -0.16
N SER A 159 -5.04 12.40 -0.01
CA SER A 159 -5.72 11.88 -1.19
C SER A 159 -6.16 13.01 -2.11
N ARG A 160 -6.19 12.70 -3.40
CA ARG A 160 -6.80 13.56 -4.42
C ARG A 160 -8.32 13.56 -4.35
N PHE A 161 -8.90 12.62 -3.58
CA PHE A 161 -10.32 12.39 -3.47
C PHE A 161 -10.87 12.74 -2.09
N ASN A 162 -12.18 12.96 -2.05
CA ASN A 162 -12.92 13.44 -0.90
C ASN A 162 -14.14 12.56 -0.64
N PHE A 163 -14.62 12.63 0.60
CA PHE A 163 -15.88 12.02 1.02
C PHE A 163 -17.04 12.37 0.09
N GLY A 164 -17.86 11.37 -0.22
CA GLY A 164 -19.09 11.48 -1.00
C GLY A 164 -18.91 11.41 -2.51
N GLN A 165 -17.68 11.50 -3.03
CA GLN A 165 -17.47 11.44 -4.47
C GLN A 165 -17.89 10.09 -5.05
N ARG A 166 -18.51 10.12 -6.24
CA ARG A 166 -19.02 8.95 -6.96
C ARG A 166 -17.97 8.41 -7.92
N VAL A 167 -17.82 7.09 -7.92
CA VAL A 167 -16.85 6.33 -8.71
C VAL A 167 -17.54 5.09 -9.28
N GLU A 168 -16.90 4.48 -10.27
CA GLU A 168 -17.21 3.13 -10.72
C GLU A 168 -16.22 2.14 -10.08
N LEU A 169 -16.73 1.09 -9.44
CA LEU A 169 -15.95 0.12 -8.66
C LEU A 169 -16.02 -1.25 -9.32
N LEU A 170 -14.86 -1.81 -9.67
CA LEU A 170 -14.74 -3.18 -10.18
C LEU A 170 -14.86 -4.19 -9.03
N ARG A 171 -15.62 -5.27 -9.25
CA ARG A 171 -15.80 -6.39 -8.33
C ARG A 171 -14.96 -7.60 -8.75
N CYS A 172 -14.69 -8.51 -7.82
CA CYS A 172 -13.99 -9.79 -8.06
C CYS A 172 -14.65 -10.69 -9.12
N ASN A 173 -15.96 -10.58 -9.35
CA ASN A 173 -16.66 -11.30 -10.42
C ASN A 173 -16.54 -10.62 -11.81
N GLY A 174 -15.74 -9.56 -11.91
CA GLY A 174 -15.52 -8.82 -13.14
C GLY A 174 -16.62 -7.83 -13.50
N GLN A 175 -17.62 -7.56 -12.66
CA GLN A 175 -18.62 -6.51 -12.93
C GLN A 175 -18.19 -5.15 -12.40
N ILE A 176 -18.67 -4.06 -13.00
CA ILE A 176 -18.50 -2.69 -12.50
C ILE A 176 -19.81 -2.21 -11.86
N ARG A 177 -19.70 -1.55 -10.70
CA ARG A 177 -20.83 -0.98 -9.94
C ARG A 177 -20.61 0.48 -9.62
N VAL A 178 -21.70 1.20 -9.35
CA VAL A 178 -21.63 2.56 -8.82
C VAL A 178 -21.29 2.50 -7.34
N ALA A 179 -20.34 3.32 -6.90
CA ALA A 179 -19.93 3.38 -5.51
C ALA A 179 -19.55 4.80 -5.08
N HIS A 180 -19.44 5.01 -3.78
CA HIS A 180 -19.14 6.29 -3.16
C HIS A 180 -17.98 6.18 -2.16
N ILE A 181 -17.19 7.23 -2.08
CA ILE A 181 -16.10 7.34 -1.10
C ILE A 181 -16.68 7.69 0.27
N HIS A 182 -16.60 6.79 1.24
CA HIS A 182 -17.13 6.94 2.60
C HIS A 182 -16.08 7.38 3.63
N ALA A 183 -14.80 7.12 3.36
CA ALA A 183 -13.70 7.60 4.20
C ALA A 183 -12.41 7.71 3.41
N VAL A 184 -11.49 8.54 3.91
CA VAL A 184 -10.17 8.76 3.32
C VAL A 184 -9.13 8.72 4.43
N CYS A 185 -8.10 7.89 4.26
CA CYS A 185 -6.94 7.87 5.14
C CYS A 185 -5.65 7.74 4.33
N GLY A 186 -4.87 8.82 4.30
CA GLY A 186 -3.74 8.93 3.38
C GLY A 186 -4.23 8.84 1.93
N ARG A 187 -3.78 7.81 1.21
CA ARG A 187 -4.22 7.44 -0.15
C ARG A 187 -5.30 6.35 -0.18
N ARG A 188 -5.63 5.77 0.97
CA ARG A 188 -6.63 4.71 1.06
C ARG A 188 -8.02 5.33 1.11
N LEU A 189 -8.92 4.78 0.30
CA LEU A 189 -10.30 5.21 0.16
C LEU A 189 -11.18 4.05 0.60
N ASN A 190 -12.07 4.27 1.57
CA ASN A 190 -13.16 3.34 1.83
C ASN A 190 -14.25 3.62 0.79
N VAL A 191 -14.51 2.67 -0.10
CA VAL A 191 -15.39 2.83 -1.26
C VAL A 191 -16.50 1.79 -1.20
N ILE A 192 -17.74 2.25 -1.08
CA ILE A 192 -18.91 1.42 -0.79
C ILE A 192 -19.99 1.60 -1.85
N VAL A 193 -20.64 0.49 -2.22
CA VAL A 193 -21.80 0.43 -3.10
C VAL A 193 -23.05 0.62 -2.25
N ASN A 194 -23.83 1.65 -2.59
CA ASN A 194 -25.04 1.99 -1.85
C ASN A 194 -26.27 1.30 -2.46
N GLN A 195 -27.27 1.00 -1.63
CA GLN A 195 -28.49 0.34 -2.08
C GLN A 195 -29.28 1.19 -3.08
N CYS A 196 -29.18 2.52 -3.00
CA CYS A 196 -29.86 3.43 -3.93
C CYS A 196 -29.32 3.36 -5.38
N ASP A 197 -28.07 2.96 -5.55
CA ASP A 197 -27.44 2.86 -6.88
C ASP A 197 -27.50 1.43 -7.45
N SER A 198 -27.79 0.45 -6.59
CA SER A 198 -27.89 -0.97 -6.98
C SER A 198 -29.28 -1.31 -7.53
N PRO A 199 -29.39 -2.00 -8.68
CA PRO A 199 -30.66 -2.50 -9.20
C PRO A 199 -31.17 -3.76 -8.46
N VAL A 200 -30.34 -4.35 -7.59
CA VAL A 200 -30.65 -5.54 -6.79
C VAL A 200 -30.42 -5.27 -5.31
N GLU A 201 -31.09 -6.03 -4.45
CA GLU A 201 -30.86 -5.99 -3.00
C GLU A 201 -29.41 -6.38 -2.68
N LEU A 202 -28.73 -5.53 -1.91
CA LEU A 202 -27.37 -5.77 -1.46
C LEU A 202 -27.40 -6.64 -0.20
N VAL A 203 -26.56 -7.68 -0.18
CA VAL A 203 -26.43 -8.60 0.95
C VAL A 203 -24.98 -8.50 1.47
N PRO A 204 -24.74 -7.70 2.53
CA PRO A 204 -23.37 -7.38 2.95
C PRO A 204 -22.53 -8.59 3.39
N ASP A 205 -23.17 -9.62 3.94
CA ASP A 205 -22.48 -10.84 4.39
C ASP A 205 -21.76 -11.57 3.24
N ASP A 206 -22.25 -11.41 2.00
CA ASP A 206 -21.71 -12.04 0.79
C ASP A 206 -20.98 -11.03 -0.14
N ASP A 207 -20.94 -9.75 0.24
CA ASP A 207 -20.41 -8.68 -0.59
C ASP A 207 -19.69 -7.60 0.24
N PRO A 208 -18.35 -7.65 0.34
CA PRO A 208 -17.59 -6.70 1.15
C PRO A 208 -17.68 -5.26 0.63
N GLN A 209 -18.12 -5.05 -0.63
CA GLN A 209 -18.30 -3.71 -1.18
C GLN A 209 -19.67 -3.10 -0.85
N ALA A 210 -20.63 -3.87 -0.34
CA ALA A 210 -21.99 -3.40 -0.08
C ALA A 210 -22.09 -2.55 1.21
N GLU A 211 -23.04 -1.61 1.22
CA GLU A 211 -23.33 -0.80 2.40
C GLU A 211 -23.79 -1.65 3.60
N SER A 212 -23.25 -1.32 4.78
CA SER A 212 -23.65 -1.87 6.08
C SER A 212 -23.16 -0.94 7.19
N ASP A 213 -23.62 -1.16 8.43
CA ASP A 213 -23.24 -0.32 9.58
C ASP A 213 -21.72 -0.26 9.83
N ASN A 214 -20.98 -1.29 9.41
CA ASN A 214 -19.52 -1.38 9.56
C ASN A 214 -18.83 -1.68 8.22
N ALA A 215 -19.38 -1.21 7.10
CA ALA A 215 -18.82 -1.50 5.78
C ALA A 215 -17.42 -0.89 5.61
N GLU A 216 -16.44 -1.75 5.35
CA GLU A 216 -15.06 -1.39 5.11
C GLU A 216 -14.54 -2.08 3.86
N ASN A 217 -14.43 -1.33 2.75
CA ASN A 217 -13.76 -1.77 1.54
C ASN A 217 -12.74 -0.71 1.13
N TRP A 218 -11.51 -0.90 1.56
CA TRP A 218 -10.42 0.04 1.42
C TRP A 218 -9.54 -0.27 0.19
N VAL A 219 -9.41 0.69 -0.71
CA VAL A 219 -8.51 0.59 -1.87
C VAL A 219 -7.61 1.81 -1.95
N ASP A 220 -6.42 1.68 -2.54
CA ASP A 220 -5.61 2.86 -2.87
C ASP A 220 -6.27 3.67 -4.00
N GLU A 221 -6.11 4.99 -3.97
CA GLU A 221 -6.64 5.91 -4.98
C GLU A 221 -6.15 5.65 -6.41
N ASP A 222 -5.08 4.88 -6.61
CA ASP A 222 -4.59 4.43 -7.91
C ASP A 222 -4.85 2.94 -8.22
N SER A 223 -5.65 2.28 -7.38
CA SER A 223 -6.07 0.89 -7.54
C SER A 223 -6.77 0.63 -8.88
N ILE A 224 -6.67 -0.61 -9.38
CA ILE A 224 -7.42 -1.03 -10.59
C ILE A 224 -8.92 -1.08 -10.36
N PHE A 225 -9.33 -1.21 -9.09
CA PHE A 225 -10.73 -1.33 -8.75
C PHE A 225 -11.47 -0.01 -8.92
N LEU A 226 -10.75 1.11 -8.87
CA LEU A 226 -11.30 2.46 -8.94
C LEU A 226 -11.29 2.96 -10.38
N LEU A 227 -12.48 3.21 -10.92
CA LEU A 227 -12.71 3.65 -12.30
C LEU A 227 -13.53 4.95 -12.31
N PRO A 228 -13.33 5.82 -13.31
CA PRO A 228 -14.08 7.07 -13.42
C PRO A 228 -15.53 6.82 -13.83
N VAL A 229 -16.41 7.76 -13.50
CA VAL A 229 -17.82 7.74 -13.89
C VAL A 229 -17.94 7.71 -15.42
N GLY A 230 -18.68 6.74 -15.95
CA GLY A 230 -18.85 6.49 -17.37
C GLY A 230 -17.81 5.55 -17.99
N PHE A 231 -16.87 5.00 -17.22
CA PHE A 231 -15.85 4.08 -17.72
C PHE A 231 -16.45 2.83 -18.35
N ALA A 232 -17.38 2.16 -17.66
CA ALA A 232 -17.97 0.92 -18.12
C ALA A 232 -18.68 1.14 -19.47
N THR A 233 -19.58 2.12 -19.53
CA THR A 233 -20.36 2.47 -20.73
C THR A 233 -19.48 2.92 -21.90
N LEU A 234 -18.45 3.73 -21.65
CA LEU A 234 -17.51 4.16 -22.69
C LEU A 234 -16.76 2.97 -23.30
N ASN A 235 -16.40 1.97 -22.50
CA ASN A 235 -15.62 0.83 -22.97
C ASN A 235 -16.48 -0.40 -23.34
N GLY A 236 -17.82 -0.28 -23.30
CA GLY A 236 -18.74 -1.38 -23.60
C GLY A 236 -18.63 -2.53 -22.59
N TYR A 237 -18.33 -2.21 -21.34
CA TYR A 237 -18.13 -3.15 -20.25
C TYR A 237 -19.37 -3.23 -19.36
N THR A 238 -19.55 -4.36 -18.67
CA THR A 238 -20.76 -4.62 -17.86
C THR A 238 -20.84 -3.67 -16.66
N LEU A 239 -21.85 -2.80 -16.68
CA LEU A 239 -22.23 -1.90 -15.59
C LEU A 239 -23.50 -2.41 -14.90
N VAL A 240 -23.44 -2.55 -13.58
CA VAL A 240 -24.59 -2.88 -12.73
C VAL A 240 -24.97 -1.61 -11.96
N ALA A 241 -26.03 -0.95 -12.43
CA ALA A 241 -26.53 0.32 -11.90
C ALA A 241 -28.04 0.46 -12.18
N ASN A 242 -28.68 1.46 -11.56
CA ASN A 242 -30.05 1.84 -11.89
C ASN A 242 -30.16 2.45 -13.32
N GLY A 243 -31.38 2.50 -13.85
CA GLY A 243 -31.63 2.98 -15.22
C GLY A 243 -31.20 4.43 -15.45
N ASP A 244 -31.47 5.31 -14.49
CA ASP A 244 -31.12 6.74 -14.59
C ASP A 244 -29.61 6.95 -14.72
N TYR A 245 -28.80 6.20 -13.95
CA TYR A 245 -27.34 6.24 -14.04
C TYR A 245 -26.80 5.65 -15.36
N ILE A 246 -27.46 4.61 -15.89
CA ILE A 246 -27.10 4.05 -17.20
C ILE A 246 -27.33 5.10 -18.30
N GLU A 247 -28.51 5.73 -18.35
CA GLU A 247 -28.81 6.80 -19.32
C GLU A 247 -27.84 7.98 -19.18
N TYR A 248 -27.46 8.32 -17.96
CA TYR A 248 -26.47 9.37 -17.68
C TYR A 248 -25.08 9.02 -18.22
N THR A 249 -24.58 7.81 -17.98
CA THR A 249 -23.26 7.39 -18.49
C THR A 249 -23.24 7.20 -20.01
N GLU A 250 -24.38 6.91 -20.65
CA GLU A 250 -24.53 6.93 -22.10
C GLU A 250 -24.31 8.34 -22.69
N GLN A 251 -24.85 9.37 -22.03
CA GLN A 251 -24.63 10.77 -22.43
C GLN A 251 -23.15 11.16 -22.30
N ILE A 252 -22.50 10.75 -21.20
CA ILE A 252 -21.06 10.96 -21.01
C ILE A 252 -20.27 10.30 -22.12
N ALA A 253 -20.51 9.01 -22.39
CA ALA A 253 -19.81 8.26 -23.44
C ALA A 253 -20.03 8.89 -24.83
N ALA A 254 -21.25 9.33 -25.14
CA ALA A 254 -21.57 10.02 -26.39
C ALA A 254 -20.81 11.35 -26.53
N ALA A 255 -20.72 12.15 -25.47
CA ALA A 255 -19.97 13.41 -25.47
C ALA A 255 -18.47 13.17 -25.71
N ILE A 256 -17.86 12.20 -25.03
CA ILE A 256 -16.44 11.84 -25.21
C ILE A 256 -16.17 11.40 -26.65
N ARG A 257 -17.00 10.49 -27.20
CA ARG A 257 -16.86 10.00 -28.58
C ARG A 257 -17.02 11.11 -29.63
N ALA A 258 -17.83 12.12 -29.33
CA ALA A 258 -18.00 13.32 -30.16
C ALA A 258 -16.87 14.36 -29.97
N GLY A 259 -15.92 14.13 -29.06
CA GLY A 259 -14.82 15.05 -28.77
C GLY A 259 -15.21 16.25 -27.90
N PHE A 260 -16.34 16.17 -27.20
CA PHE A 260 -16.79 17.20 -26.26
C PHE A 260 -16.44 16.83 -24.82
N GLN A 261 -16.33 17.87 -23.98
CA GLN A 261 -16.23 17.69 -22.53
C GLN A 261 -17.61 17.26 -21.99
N PRO A 262 -17.72 16.10 -21.31
CA PRO A 262 -18.98 15.67 -20.74
C PRO A 262 -19.42 16.58 -19.60
N GLU A 263 -20.73 16.68 -19.41
CA GLU A 263 -21.30 17.35 -18.25
C GLU A 263 -21.39 16.34 -17.09
N TYR A 264 -20.53 16.54 -16.09
CA TYR A 264 -20.48 15.70 -14.89
C TYR A 264 -21.25 16.34 -13.73
N GLU A 265 -21.87 15.51 -12.89
CA GLU A 265 -22.38 15.96 -11.60
C GLU A 265 -21.22 16.40 -10.69
N PRO A 266 -21.42 17.37 -9.77
CA PRO A 266 -20.33 17.93 -8.97
C PRO A 266 -19.52 16.94 -8.13
N GLY A 267 -20.11 15.78 -7.79
CA GLY A 267 -19.47 14.72 -7.00
C GLY A 267 -18.76 13.64 -7.82
N ASP A 268 -18.82 13.69 -9.15
CA ASP A 268 -18.26 12.62 -9.99
C ASP A 268 -16.74 12.68 -10.10
N VAL A 269 -16.13 11.50 -9.95
CA VAL A 269 -14.74 11.28 -10.34
C VAL A 269 -14.66 11.08 -11.85
N ARG A 270 -13.88 11.93 -12.51
CA ARG A 270 -13.76 12.02 -13.97
C ARG A 270 -12.53 11.25 -14.45
N PHE A 271 -12.47 11.01 -15.76
CA PHE A 271 -11.28 10.41 -16.39
C PHE A 271 -9.99 11.18 -16.11
N ASP A 272 -10.05 12.51 -16.05
CA ASP A 272 -8.87 13.34 -15.75
C ASP A 272 -8.40 13.21 -14.29
N ASP A 273 -9.30 12.88 -13.35
CA ASP A 273 -8.97 12.72 -11.93
C ASP A 273 -8.22 11.39 -11.65
N LEU A 274 -8.46 10.38 -12.48
CA LEU A 274 -7.80 9.05 -12.44
C LEU A 274 -6.79 8.83 -13.58
N LYS A 275 -6.35 9.92 -14.23
CA LYS A 275 -5.46 9.84 -15.39
C LYS A 275 -4.16 9.11 -15.06
N LYS A 276 -3.87 8.05 -15.83
CA LYS A 276 -2.63 7.28 -15.73
C LYS A 276 -1.56 7.82 -16.68
N THR A 277 -0.31 7.41 -16.46
CA THR A 277 0.82 7.77 -17.33
C THR A 277 0.53 7.38 -18.78
N GLU A 278 0.68 8.33 -19.69
CA GLU A 278 0.44 8.10 -21.12
C GLU A 278 1.47 7.11 -21.69
N ILE A 279 0.95 6.14 -22.44
CA ILE A 279 1.76 5.18 -23.20
C ILE A 279 1.95 5.73 -24.61
N SER A 280 3.20 5.75 -25.09
CA SER A 280 3.50 6.31 -26.40
C SER A 280 2.75 5.56 -27.51
N LEU A 281 2.39 6.29 -28.58
CA LEU A 281 1.71 5.69 -29.74
C LEU A 281 2.54 4.55 -30.35
N GLU A 282 3.87 4.66 -30.32
CA GLU A 282 4.78 3.61 -30.77
C GLU A 282 4.59 2.31 -29.97
N LEU A 283 4.56 2.39 -28.64
CA LEU A 283 4.31 1.23 -27.78
C LEU A 283 2.89 0.69 -27.95
N MET A 284 1.89 1.57 -27.99
CA MET A 284 0.49 1.17 -28.23
C MET A 284 0.29 0.46 -29.57
N ASN A 285 1.11 0.77 -30.58
CA ASN A 285 1.11 0.08 -31.86
C ASN A 285 1.69 -1.34 -31.78
N LYS A 286 2.58 -1.63 -30.83
CA LYS A 286 3.12 -2.97 -30.57
C LYS A 286 2.13 -3.88 -29.82
N VAL A 287 1.21 -3.29 -29.05
CA VAL A 287 0.14 -4.03 -28.37
C VAL A 287 -0.90 -4.52 -29.38
N LYS A 288 -1.20 -5.82 -29.40
CA LYS A 288 -2.13 -6.48 -30.34
C LYS A 288 -3.08 -7.41 -29.60
N ILE A 289 -4.33 -7.48 -30.09
CA ILE A 289 -5.32 -8.46 -29.62
C ILE A 289 -4.78 -9.87 -29.87
N GLY A 290 -4.99 -10.77 -28.91
CA GLY A 290 -4.47 -12.14 -28.89
C GLY A 290 -3.07 -12.27 -28.30
N GLN A 291 -2.40 -11.17 -27.94
CA GLN A 291 -1.16 -11.24 -27.15
C GLN A 291 -1.45 -11.73 -25.74
N LYS A 292 -0.47 -12.40 -25.13
CA LYS A 292 -0.57 -12.94 -23.77
C LYS A 292 0.40 -12.27 -22.81
N CYS A 293 0.10 -12.32 -21.53
CA CYS A 293 0.98 -11.92 -20.43
C CYS A 293 0.82 -12.87 -19.25
N GLU A 294 1.79 -12.82 -18.33
CA GLU A 294 1.61 -13.39 -17.00
C GLU A 294 1.03 -12.31 -16.07
N LEU A 295 0.24 -12.71 -15.08
CA LEU A 295 -0.47 -11.81 -14.21
C LEU A 295 -0.53 -12.37 -12.79
N ILE A 296 -0.36 -11.55 -11.76
CA ILE A 296 -0.91 -11.88 -10.43
C ILE A 296 -2.39 -11.50 -10.52
N ASP A 297 -3.30 -12.48 -10.57
CA ASP A 297 -4.72 -12.20 -10.76
C ASP A 297 -5.24 -11.25 -9.68
N PRO A 298 -5.61 -10.01 -10.03
CA PRO A 298 -6.09 -9.06 -9.03
C PRO A 298 -7.47 -9.44 -8.49
N LEU A 299 -8.19 -10.36 -9.13
CA LEU A 299 -9.51 -10.83 -8.71
C LEU A 299 -9.45 -12.18 -7.98
N SER A 300 -8.25 -12.72 -7.76
CA SER A 300 -8.04 -13.95 -6.99
C SER A 300 -8.28 -13.69 -5.50
N ASP A 301 -8.61 -14.75 -4.76
CA ASP A 301 -8.74 -14.70 -3.30
C ASP A 301 -7.44 -15.09 -2.58
N ASP A 302 -6.45 -15.67 -3.28
CA ASP A 302 -5.26 -16.27 -2.66
C ASP A 302 -3.93 -15.57 -2.99
N PHE A 303 -3.82 -14.94 -4.17
CA PHE A 303 -2.59 -14.30 -4.66
C PHE A 303 -1.34 -15.21 -4.55
N GLU A 304 -1.53 -16.54 -4.63
CA GLU A 304 -0.49 -17.54 -4.38
C GLU A 304 0.35 -17.86 -5.63
N CYS A 305 -0.10 -17.48 -6.82
CA CYS A 305 0.65 -17.72 -8.05
C CYS A 305 0.33 -16.74 -9.17
N LEU A 306 1.15 -16.79 -10.23
CA LEU A 306 0.86 -16.10 -11.47
C LEU A 306 -0.07 -16.96 -12.33
N VAL A 307 -0.84 -16.31 -13.20
CA VAL A 307 -1.72 -16.92 -14.19
C VAL A 307 -1.36 -16.38 -15.58
N VAL A 308 -1.84 -17.04 -16.64
CA VAL A 308 -1.68 -16.54 -18.02
C VAL A 308 -2.98 -15.88 -18.47
N ALA A 309 -2.88 -14.67 -19.01
CA ALA A 309 -4.01 -13.91 -19.53
C ALA A 309 -3.82 -13.52 -21.00
N THR A 310 -4.91 -13.44 -21.75
CA THR A 310 -4.97 -13.02 -23.15
C THR A 310 -5.60 -11.64 -23.28
N LEU A 311 -4.99 -10.76 -24.08
CA LEU A 311 -5.55 -9.46 -24.44
C LEU A 311 -6.68 -9.63 -25.44
N MET A 312 -7.91 -9.34 -25.02
CA MET A 312 -9.12 -9.54 -25.81
C MET A 312 -9.54 -8.28 -26.58
N ALA A 313 -9.37 -7.10 -25.98
CA ALA A 313 -9.77 -5.84 -26.59
C ALA A 313 -8.89 -4.68 -26.12
N LYS A 314 -8.84 -3.63 -26.94
CA LYS A 314 -8.34 -2.30 -26.52
C LYS A 314 -9.54 -1.44 -26.18
N CYS A 315 -9.49 -0.80 -25.02
CA CYS A 315 -10.54 0.10 -24.57
C CYS A 315 -10.51 1.42 -25.36
N GLU A 316 -11.64 2.13 -25.40
CA GLU A 316 -11.68 3.52 -25.89
C GLU A 316 -10.92 4.45 -24.93
N SER A 317 -10.91 4.09 -23.64
CA SER A 317 -10.11 4.74 -22.61
C SER A 317 -8.60 4.53 -22.85
N PRO A 318 -7.79 5.60 -22.95
CA PRO A 318 -6.38 5.50 -23.26
C PRO A 318 -5.61 4.56 -22.32
N GLY A 319 -4.84 3.64 -22.90
CA GLY A 319 -3.97 2.71 -22.17
C GLY A 319 -4.68 1.53 -21.46
N TYR A 320 -6.01 1.50 -21.45
CA TYR A 320 -6.78 0.38 -20.92
C TYR A 320 -6.99 -0.72 -21.96
N VAL A 321 -7.00 -1.96 -21.49
CA VAL A 321 -7.26 -3.17 -22.28
C VAL A 321 -8.19 -4.09 -21.49
N ILE A 322 -8.89 -4.98 -22.19
CA ILE A 322 -9.61 -6.08 -21.56
C ILE A 322 -8.70 -7.30 -21.62
N LEU A 323 -8.31 -7.81 -20.45
CA LEU A 323 -7.64 -9.10 -20.33
C LEU A 323 -8.67 -10.17 -20.00
N ARG A 324 -8.40 -11.39 -20.44
CA ARG A 324 -9.14 -12.58 -20.07
C ARG A 324 -8.19 -13.65 -19.56
N LEU A 325 -8.44 -14.21 -18.38
CA LEU A 325 -7.65 -15.31 -17.84
C LEU A 325 -7.84 -16.56 -18.70
N ASP A 326 -6.76 -17.27 -18.98
CA ASP A 326 -6.81 -18.46 -19.83
C ASP A 326 -7.35 -19.70 -19.09
N GLU A 327 -7.39 -19.66 -17.75
CA GLU A 327 -7.82 -20.76 -16.90
C GLU A 327 -9.34 -20.81 -16.72
N ASP A 328 -9.98 -19.69 -16.34
CA ASP A 328 -11.40 -19.64 -16.01
C ASP A 328 -12.20 -18.71 -16.94
N GLU A 329 -11.55 -18.16 -17.97
CA GLU A 329 -12.14 -17.29 -18.98
C GLU A 329 -12.77 -15.99 -18.42
N SER A 330 -12.53 -15.67 -17.15
CA SER A 330 -12.93 -14.39 -16.55
C SER A 330 -12.20 -13.24 -17.24
N ALA A 331 -12.90 -12.12 -17.45
CA ALA A 331 -12.35 -10.95 -18.13
C ALA A 331 -12.53 -9.70 -17.29
N PHE A 332 -11.59 -8.77 -17.41
CA PHE A 332 -11.64 -7.49 -16.68
C PHE A 332 -10.81 -6.40 -17.36
N PRO A 333 -11.17 -5.12 -17.15
CA PRO A 333 -10.38 -4.00 -17.63
C PRO A 333 -9.14 -3.78 -16.76
N ILE A 334 -8.03 -3.45 -17.41
CA ILE A 334 -6.78 -3.11 -16.72
C ILE A 334 -5.98 -2.11 -17.56
N HIS A 335 -5.31 -1.17 -16.89
CA HIS A 335 -4.37 -0.27 -17.57
C HIS A 335 -3.02 -0.96 -17.76
N LEU A 336 -2.42 -0.83 -18.94
CA LEU A 336 -1.18 -1.55 -19.32
C LEU A 336 0.07 -1.25 -18.46
N ILE A 337 0.06 -0.19 -17.64
CA ILE A 337 1.16 0.14 -16.70
C ILE A 337 0.94 -0.43 -15.29
N ASN A 338 -0.14 -1.19 -15.09
CA ASN A 338 -0.49 -1.68 -13.77
C ASN A 338 0.56 -2.66 -13.19
N VAL A 339 0.60 -2.77 -11.86
CA VAL A 339 1.57 -3.57 -11.09
C VAL A 339 1.33 -5.08 -11.14
N PHE A 340 0.16 -5.55 -11.56
CA PHE A 340 -0.19 -6.97 -11.63
C PHE A 340 0.31 -7.67 -12.90
N MET A 341 0.74 -6.92 -13.92
CA MET A 341 1.09 -7.43 -15.25
C MET A 341 2.59 -7.69 -15.42
N TYR A 342 2.93 -8.86 -15.97
CA TYR A 342 4.30 -9.30 -16.22
C TYR A 342 4.47 -9.89 -17.64
N GLN A 343 5.66 -9.69 -18.21
CA GLN A 343 6.06 -10.28 -19.48
C GLN A 343 6.00 -11.82 -19.41
N ILE A 344 5.62 -12.49 -20.50
CA ILE A 344 5.70 -13.95 -20.59
C ILE A 344 7.14 -14.42 -20.30
N GLY A 345 7.29 -15.42 -19.43
CA GLY A 345 8.57 -15.96 -18.96
C GLY A 345 9.07 -15.34 -17.65
N TYR A 346 8.33 -14.38 -17.08
CA TYR A 346 8.70 -13.75 -15.80
C TYR A 346 8.76 -14.78 -14.66
N SER A 347 7.72 -15.60 -14.52
CA SER A 347 7.63 -16.67 -13.52
C SER A 347 8.78 -17.66 -13.61
N GLN A 348 9.17 -18.07 -14.82
CA GLN A 348 10.30 -18.97 -15.03
C GLN A 348 11.63 -18.31 -14.67
N THR A 349 11.81 -17.06 -15.08
CA THR A 349 13.02 -16.27 -14.82
C THR A 349 13.24 -16.05 -13.32
N TYR A 350 12.18 -15.68 -12.61
CA TYR A 350 12.23 -15.32 -11.19
C TYR A 350 11.71 -16.42 -10.25
N ARG A 351 11.44 -17.62 -10.78
CA ARG A 351 11.01 -18.82 -10.04
C ARG A 351 9.74 -18.58 -9.20
N LEU A 352 8.75 -17.91 -9.79
CA LEU A 352 7.42 -17.82 -9.22
C LEU A 352 6.57 -19.02 -9.66
N PRO A 353 5.64 -19.49 -8.82
CA PRO A 353 4.63 -20.43 -9.25
C PRO A 353 3.77 -19.81 -10.36
N LEU A 354 3.45 -20.62 -11.37
CA LEU A 354 2.58 -20.27 -12.48
C LEU A 354 1.52 -21.37 -12.61
N GLU A 355 0.26 -20.96 -12.59
CA GLU A 355 -0.86 -21.87 -12.81
C GLU A 355 -0.84 -22.44 -14.23
N ASP A 356 -1.26 -23.70 -14.36
CA ASP A 356 -1.38 -24.35 -15.66
C ASP A 356 -2.79 -24.12 -16.20
N PRO A 357 -2.98 -23.23 -17.20
CA PRO A 357 -4.30 -22.90 -17.74
C PRO A 357 -5.00 -24.09 -18.40
N ARG A 358 -4.31 -25.22 -18.63
CA ARG A 358 -4.89 -26.45 -19.19
C ARG A 358 -5.68 -27.26 -18.15
N LYS A 359 -5.42 -27.06 -16.85
CA LYS A 359 -6.04 -27.85 -15.77
C LYS A 359 -7.56 -27.66 -15.71
N ALA A 360 -8.05 -26.45 -15.97
CA ALA A 360 -9.47 -26.13 -15.97
C ALA A 360 -10.25 -26.86 -17.09
N LYS A 361 -9.58 -27.28 -18.17
CA LYS A 361 -10.22 -27.92 -19.34
C LYS A 361 -10.21 -29.46 -19.28
N HIS A 362 -9.97 -30.06 -18.11
CA HIS A 362 -9.88 -31.52 -17.92
C HIS A 362 -8.95 -32.27 -18.89
N TYR A 363 -7.96 -31.58 -19.46
CA TYR A 363 -6.89 -32.24 -20.22
C TYR A 363 -5.75 -32.56 -19.25
N SER A 364 -5.75 -33.75 -18.64
CA SER A 364 -4.52 -34.26 -18.04
C SER A 364 -3.55 -34.57 -19.18
N LEU A 365 -2.71 -33.61 -19.53
CA LEU A 365 -1.53 -33.88 -20.35
C LEU A 365 -0.42 -34.30 -19.38
N ASP A 366 0.10 -35.51 -19.57
CA ASP A 366 1.31 -35.96 -18.89
C ASP A 366 2.44 -34.94 -19.15
N GLY A 367 2.91 -34.28 -18.09
CA GLY A 367 4.05 -33.34 -18.16
C GLY A 367 3.85 -32.04 -17.38
N LYS A 368 4.97 -31.47 -16.91
CA LYS A 368 5.00 -30.15 -16.25
C LYS A 368 4.62 -29.07 -17.26
N PHE A 369 3.82 -28.09 -16.84
CA PHE A 369 3.50 -26.91 -17.66
C PHE A 369 4.77 -26.13 -18.01
N ASP A 370 4.85 -25.73 -19.28
CA ASP A 370 5.91 -24.89 -19.82
C ASP A 370 5.27 -23.77 -20.66
N VAL A 371 5.58 -22.53 -20.30
CA VAL A 371 4.95 -21.35 -20.92
C VAL A 371 5.42 -21.14 -22.36
N GLU A 372 6.67 -21.49 -22.70
CA GLU A 372 7.18 -21.35 -24.06
C GLU A 372 6.48 -22.32 -25.02
N ASP A 373 6.30 -23.57 -24.59
CA ASP A 373 5.55 -24.56 -25.34
C ASP A 373 4.07 -24.14 -25.50
N TYR A 374 3.47 -23.58 -24.46
CA TYR A 374 2.10 -23.04 -24.50
C TYR A 374 1.95 -21.88 -25.50
N MET A 375 2.89 -20.93 -25.50
CA MET A 375 2.92 -19.83 -26.47
C MET A 375 3.08 -20.35 -27.90
N ARG A 376 3.94 -21.35 -28.12
CA ARG A 376 4.14 -21.98 -29.44
C ARG A 376 2.88 -22.71 -29.91
N ALA A 377 2.21 -23.42 -29.02
CA ALA A 377 0.99 -24.16 -29.33
C ALA A 377 -0.19 -23.25 -29.67
N THR A 378 -0.30 -22.10 -29.00
CA THR A 378 -1.36 -21.11 -29.25
C THR A 378 -1.04 -20.15 -30.39
N GLY A 379 0.22 -20.11 -30.85
CA GLY A 379 0.69 -19.14 -31.84
C GLY A 379 0.66 -17.69 -31.35
N ALA A 380 0.56 -17.49 -30.03
CA ALA A 380 0.46 -16.18 -29.41
C ALA A 380 1.85 -15.51 -29.30
N THR A 381 1.85 -14.19 -29.12
CA THR A 381 3.04 -13.41 -28.79
C THR A 381 2.83 -12.69 -27.47
N SER A 382 3.90 -12.26 -26.79
CA SER A 382 3.75 -11.57 -25.51
C SER A 382 3.36 -10.10 -25.70
N VAL A 383 2.53 -9.57 -24.80
CA VAL A 383 2.38 -8.12 -24.62
C VAL A 383 3.76 -7.55 -24.24
N PRO A 384 4.21 -6.40 -24.79
CA PRO A 384 5.55 -5.83 -24.54
C PRO A 384 5.60 -5.08 -23.19
N ILE A 385 5.36 -5.79 -22.09
CA ILE A 385 5.24 -5.21 -20.75
C ILE A 385 6.55 -4.61 -20.28
N ASP A 386 7.70 -5.24 -20.56
CA ASP A 386 9.00 -4.71 -20.14
C ASP A 386 9.38 -3.39 -20.84
N GLU A 387 8.78 -3.09 -22.00
CA GLU A 387 8.94 -1.78 -22.65
C GLU A 387 7.95 -0.74 -22.10
N ILE A 388 6.74 -1.16 -21.71
CA ILE A 388 5.68 -0.30 -21.18
C ILE A 388 5.92 0.07 -19.71
N ARG A 389 6.31 -0.91 -18.89
CA ARG A 389 6.62 -0.80 -17.46
C ARG A 389 7.98 -1.46 -17.16
N PRO A 390 9.10 -0.81 -17.54
CA PRO A 390 10.44 -1.37 -17.39
C PRO A 390 10.76 -1.74 -15.95
N MET A 391 11.63 -2.73 -15.76
CA MET A 391 12.11 -3.16 -14.44
C MET A 391 12.68 -1.98 -13.63
N PRO A 392 12.49 -1.95 -12.31
CA PRO A 392 13.05 -0.90 -11.47
C PRO A 392 14.58 -1.01 -11.47
N PRO A 393 15.31 0.07 -11.17
CA PRO A 393 16.76 0.00 -11.02
C PRO A 393 17.15 -1.06 -10.00
N GLN A 394 18.22 -1.81 -10.28
CA GLN A 394 18.70 -2.88 -9.40
C GLN A 394 18.98 -2.36 -7.98
N GLU A 395 19.56 -1.16 -7.86
CA GLU A 395 19.82 -0.50 -6.58
C GLU A 395 18.56 -0.36 -5.70
N ARG A 396 17.39 -0.13 -6.30
CA ARG A 396 16.12 -0.07 -5.56
C ARG A 396 15.62 -1.47 -5.21
N MET A 397 15.72 -2.43 -6.13
CA MET A 397 15.31 -3.81 -5.86
C MET A 397 16.14 -4.43 -4.72
N ASP A 398 17.43 -4.09 -4.63
CA ASP A 398 18.35 -4.56 -3.59
C ASP A 398 18.00 -4.03 -2.18
N LEU A 399 17.08 -3.05 -2.07
CA LEU A 399 16.54 -2.57 -0.79
C LEU A 399 15.51 -3.52 -0.18
N PHE A 400 14.99 -4.49 -0.95
CA PHE A 400 14.06 -5.50 -0.48
C PHE A 400 14.80 -6.82 -0.28
N LYS A 401 14.83 -7.32 0.95
CA LYS A 401 15.52 -8.57 1.29
C LYS A 401 14.64 -9.46 2.17
N PRO A 402 14.80 -10.79 2.08
CA PRO A 402 14.14 -11.69 3.00
C PRO A 402 14.40 -11.30 4.46
N LYS A 403 13.39 -11.51 5.32
CA LYS A 403 13.34 -11.15 6.75
C LYS A 403 13.21 -9.66 7.07
N MET A 404 13.26 -8.78 6.06
CA MET A 404 12.96 -7.36 6.32
C MET A 404 11.47 -7.17 6.64
N ARG A 405 11.21 -6.21 7.53
CA ARG A 405 9.87 -5.89 8.03
C ARG A 405 9.29 -4.63 7.39
N LEU A 406 7.97 -4.62 7.27
CA LEU A 406 7.18 -3.52 6.73
C LEU A 406 5.76 -3.59 7.30
N GLU A 407 4.91 -2.64 6.92
CA GLU A 407 3.45 -2.71 7.10
C GLU A 407 2.83 -3.13 5.77
N ALA A 408 1.86 -4.05 5.78
CA ALA A 408 1.19 -4.49 4.57
C ALA A 408 -0.30 -4.74 4.82
N THR A 409 -1.10 -4.57 3.78
CA THR A 409 -2.52 -4.95 3.76
C THR A 409 -2.71 -6.13 2.81
N SER A 410 -3.58 -7.06 3.16
CA SER A 410 -4.00 -8.13 2.27
C SER A 410 -4.88 -7.57 1.14
N PHE A 411 -4.82 -8.17 -0.03
CA PHE A 411 -5.76 -7.85 -1.11
C PHE A 411 -7.19 -8.32 -0.80
N TYR A 412 -7.34 -9.39 -0.02
CA TYR A 412 -8.62 -9.95 0.39
C TYR A 412 -9.26 -9.16 1.53
N ASP A 413 -8.50 -8.96 2.61
CA ASP A 413 -8.97 -8.23 3.79
C ASP A 413 -8.31 -6.85 3.88
N ASN A 414 -8.70 -5.99 2.95
CA ASN A 414 -8.08 -4.69 2.74
C ASN A 414 -8.38 -3.68 3.85
N GLN A 415 -9.27 -3.99 4.80
CA GLN A 415 -9.56 -3.12 5.94
C GLN A 415 -8.40 -3.08 6.95
N TYR A 416 -7.59 -4.15 7.00
CA TYR A 416 -6.51 -4.27 7.95
C TYR A 416 -5.15 -4.00 7.34
N ILE A 417 -4.32 -3.30 8.10
CA ILE A 417 -2.89 -3.20 7.86
C ILE A 417 -2.21 -3.94 9.01
N CYS A 418 -1.32 -4.87 8.69
CA CYS A 418 -0.58 -5.66 9.65
C CYS A 418 0.92 -5.39 9.46
N PRO A 419 1.74 -5.58 10.50
CA PRO A 419 3.15 -5.78 10.28
C PRO A 419 3.36 -7.06 9.49
N ALA A 420 4.33 -7.02 8.59
CA ALA A 420 4.61 -8.11 7.67
C ALA A 420 6.12 -8.32 7.51
N GLU A 421 6.48 -9.48 6.99
CA GLU A 421 7.84 -9.90 6.68
C GLU A 421 7.96 -10.30 5.21
N ILE A 422 9.07 -9.93 4.58
CA ILE A 422 9.44 -10.45 3.26
C ILE A 422 9.96 -11.88 3.43
N VAL A 423 9.24 -12.87 2.90
CA VAL A 423 9.65 -14.29 2.92
C VAL A 423 10.67 -14.55 1.82
N SER A 424 10.39 -14.08 0.60
CA SER A 424 11.26 -14.27 -0.56
C SER A 424 11.12 -13.12 -1.56
N VAL A 425 12.12 -12.98 -2.43
CA VAL A 425 12.21 -11.93 -3.46
C VAL A 425 12.38 -12.58 -4.82
N HIS A 426 11.54 -12.20 -5.77
CA HIS A 426 11.40 -12.78 -7.10
C HIS A 426 11.39 -11.66 -8.16
N GLY A 427 12.54 -11.02 -8.36
CA GLY A 427 12.64 -9.81 -9.19
C GLY A 427 11.98 -8.63 -8.49
N ARG A 428 10.93 -8.07 -9.10
CA ARG A 428 10.09 -7.02 -8.50
C ARG A 428 8.89 -7.54 -7.71
N VAL A 429 8.73 -8.86 -7.57
CA VAL A 429 7.64 -9.48 -6.81
C VAL A 429 8.21 -10.01 -5.49
N LEU A 430 7.52 -9.70 -4.39
CA LEU A 430 7.84 -10.18 -3.04
C LEU A 430 6.82 -11.22 -2.62
N LYS A 431 7.24 -12.20 -1.82
CA LYS A 431 6.30 -13.01 -1.04
C LYS A 431 6.21 -12.39 0.36
N ILE A 432 5.01 -12.01 0.76
CA ILE A 432 4.75 -11.25 1.99
C ILE A 432 4.01 -12.13 2.98
N LYS A 433 4.55 -12.25 4.19
CA LYS A 433 3.91 -12.93 5.31
C LYS A 433 3.39 -11.93 6.31
N TYR A 434 2.12 -12.04 6.65
CA TYR A 434 1.47 -11.19 7.66
C TYR A 434 1.72 -11.74 9.06
N ASN A 435 2.13 -10.89 10.00
CA ASN A 435 2.48 -11.34 11.34
C ASN A 435 1.29 -12.01 12.03
N GLY A 436 1.55 -13.19 12.60
CA GLY A 436 0.61 -14.02 13.37
C GLY A 436 -0.56 -14.61 12.57
N HIS A 437 -0.45 -14.60 11.24
CA HIS A 437 -1.27 -15.42 10.36
C HIS A 437 -0.48 -16.66 9.92
N ASP A 438 -1.21 -17.72 9.56
CA ASP A 438 -0.61 -18.94 8.99
C ASP A 438 0.03 -18.64 7.63
N ASP A 439 1.08 -19.40 7.28
CA ASP A 439 1.81 -19.30 6.00
C ASP A 439 0.91 -19.51 4.76
N ALA A 440 -0.30 -20.05 4.97
CA ALA A 440 -1.33 -20.22 3.94
C ALA A 440 -2.01 -18.90 3.52
N ASN A 441 -1.60 -17.76 4.09
CA ASN A 441 -2.06 -16.42 3.72
C ASN A 441 -0.90 -15.55 3.20
N ASP A 442 0.22 -16.16 2.83
CA ASP A 442 1.33 -15.42 2.24
C ASP A 442 1.01 -15.05 0.78
N GLU A 443 1.06 -13.76 0.46
CA GLU A 443 0.67 -13.24 -0.85
C GLU A 443 1.88 -12.84 -1.69
N TYR A 444 1.79 -12.98 -3.01
CA TYR A 444 2.74 -12.37 -3.94
C TYR A 444 2.33 -10.93 -4.26
N VAL A 445 3.23 -9.99 -3.98
CA VAL A 445 2.98 -8.55 -4.08
C VAL A 445 4.13 -7.86 -4.82
N ASP A 446 3.80 -7.04 -5.82
CA ASP A 446 4.79 -6.22 -6.51
C ASP A 446 5.39 -5.15 -5.59
N ILE A 447 6.69 -4.84 -5.72
CA ILE A 447 7.34 -3.80 -4.92
C ILE A 447 6.74 -2.41 -5.15
N ASP A 448 6.03 -2.19 -6.27
CA ASP A 448 5.31 -0.95 -6.56
C ASP A 448 3.85 -0.94 -6.06
N SER A 449 3.41 -2.01 -5.38
CA SER A 449 2.07 -2.08 -4.82
C SER A 449 1.87 -1.07 -3.69
N HIS A 450 0.74 -0.37 -3.73
CA HIS A 450 0.28 0.53 -2.67
C HIS A 450 -0.12 -0.22 -1.39
N ASN A 451 -0.19 -1.55 -1.45
CA ASN A 451 -0.43 -2.38 -0.28
C ASN A 451 0.83 -2.61 0.57
N LEU A 452 2.01 -2.21 0.08
CA LEU A 452 3.26 -2.27 0.83
C LEU A 452 3.61 -0.88 1.38
N LEU A 453 3.78 -0.79 2.69
CA LEU A 453 3.97 0.44 3.43
C LEU A 453 5.20 0.32 4.36
N PRO A 454 6.00 1.37 4.54
CA PRO A 454 7.11 1.32 5.50
C PRO A 454 6.59 1.24 6.94
N ALA A 455 7.40 0.65 7.83
CA ALA A 455 7.10 0.60 9.26
C ALA A 455 6.85 2.01 9.83
N GLY A 456 5.77 2.18 10.58
CA GLY A 456 5.34 3.46 11.16
C GLY A 456 4.41 4.28 10.25
N TRP A 457 3.97 3.76 9.10
CA TRP A 457 3.02 4.46 8.23
C TRP A 457 1.66 4.64 8.92
N CYS A 458 1.15 3.59 9.59
CA CYS A 458 -0.11 3.62 10.35
C CYS A 458 -0.10 4.70 11.43
N GLU A 459 1.00 4.82 12.20
CA GLU A 459 1.14 5.84 13.24
C GLU A 459 1.06 7.27 12.68
N ILE A 460 1.63 7.50 11.50
CA ILE A 460 1.64 8.83 10.86
C ILE A 460 0.25 9.24 10.39
N HIS A 461 -0.52 8.29 9.87
CA HIS A 461 -1.84 8.53 9.29
C HIS A 461 -3.00 8.31 10.27
N GLY A 462 -2.70 7.83 11.49
CA GLY A 462 -3.72 7.49 12.48
C GLY A 462 -4.55 6.26 12.06
N TYR A 463 -4.01 5.39 11.19
CA TYR A 463 -4.64 4.13 10.82
C TYR A 463 -4.32 3.07 11.88
N GLN A 464 -5.26 2.17 12.15
CA GLN A 464 -5.04 1.10 13.11
C GLN A 464 -4.17 0.01 12.50
N LEU A 465 -2.98 -0.18 13.08
CA LEU A 465 -2.14 -1.34 12.80
C LEU A 465 -2.68 -2.54 13.58
N GLN A 466 -3.03 -3.63 12.89
CA GLN A 466 -3.54 -4.86 13.50
C GLN A 466 -2.41 -5.84 13.80
N TYR A 467 -2.50 -6.48 14.96
CA TYR A 467 -1.85 -7.76 15.23
C TYR A 467 -2.98 -8.77 15.42
N PRO A 468 -2.83 -10.01 14.92
CA PRO A 468 -3.72 -11.08 15.35
C PRO A 468 -3.63 -11.18 16.87
N ARG A 469 -4.80 -11.24 17.51
CA ARG A 469 -4.91 -11.27 18.97
C ARG A 469 -4.05 -12.42 19.48
N GLU A 470 -3.13 -12.14 20.40
CA GLU A 470 -2.52 -13.21 21.20
C GLU A 470 -3.68 -13.97 21.85
N ASN A 471 -3.70 -15.30 21.71
CA ASN A 471 -4.68 -16.17 22.35
C ASN A 471 -4.59 -16.02 23.87
N THR A 472 -5.20 -14.98 24.44
CA THR A 472 -5.61 -14.98 25.83
C THR A 472 -6.86 -15.84 25.91
N GLU A 473 -6.74 -16.97 26.59
CA GLU A 473 -7.83 -17.91 26.88
C GLU A 473 -8.97 -17.21 27.64
N ALA A 474 -9.84 -16.48 26.94
CA ALA A 474 -11.19 -16.06 27.31
C ALA A 474 -11.65 -14.98 26.33
N ASP A 475 -11.90 -15.36 25.08
CA ASP A 475 -13.03 -14.86 24.29
C ASP A 475 -13.09 -15.67 22.99
N THR A 476 -14.30 -15.82 22.47
CA THR A 476 -14.67 -16.59 21.27
C THR A 476 -13.61 -16.53 20.15
N PRO A 477 -13.34 -17.65 19.46
CA PRO A 477 -12.39 -17.66 18.34
C PRO A 477 -12.75 -16.54 17.37
N VAL A 478 -11.78 -15.68 17.06
CA VAL A 478 -11.85 -14.89 15.83
C VAL A 478 -11.97 -15.93 14.74
N GLU A 479 -13.08 -15.94 14.01
CA GLU A 479 -13.21 -16.88 12.90
C GLU A 479 -12.01 -16.66 11.97
N PRO A 480 -11.32 -17.73 11.54
CA PRO A 480 -10.36 -17.61 10.45
C PRO A 480 -11.07 -16.91 9.29
N PHE A 481 -10.35 -16.08 8.51
CA PHE A 481 -10.87 -15.44 7.29
C PHE A 481 -11.91 -16.38 6.65
N ARG A 482 -13.20 -16.00 6.67
CA ARG A 482 -14.25 -16.82 6.06
C ARG A 482 -14.02 -16.73 4.57
N ARG A 483 -13.18 -17.64 4.05
CA ARG A 483 -13.02 -17.84 2.61
C ARG A 483 -14.43 -18.00 2.05
N LEU A 484 -14.79 -17.12 1.12
CA LEU A 484 -15.96 -17.40 0.30
C LEU A 484 -15.72 -18.76 -0.39
N PRO A 485 -16.76 -19.58 -0.58
CA PRO A 485 -16.60 -20.81 -1.33
C PRO A 485 -15.97 -20.49 -2.68
N LYS A 486 -15.00 -21.33 -3.10
CA LYS A 486 -14.37 -21.25 -4.42
C LYS A 486 -15.44 -21.04 -5.48
N ARG A 487 -15.18 -20.20 -6.49
CA ARG A 487 -16.04 -20.00 -7.67
C ARG A 487 -16.64 -21.34 -8.11
N GLU A 488 -17.89 -21.60 -7.75
CA GLU A 488 -18.63 -22.72 -8.32
C GLU A 488 -19.08 -22.25 -9.70
N ASN A 489 -18.80 -23.05 -10.73
CA ASN A 489 -19.34 -22.79 -12.05
C ASN A 489 -20.87 -22.83 -11.96
N GLU A 490 -21.55 -21.69 -12.13
CA GLU A 490 -23.01 -21.58 -12.16
C GLU A 490 -23.65 -22.25 -13.41
N ASP A 491 -22.98 -23.22 -14.03
CA ASP A 491 -23.44 -23.89 -15.25
C ASP A 491 -24.19 -25.22 -15.01
N GLU A 492 -24.49 -25.61 -13.76
CA GLU A 492 -25.26 -26.84 -13.47
C GLU A 492 -26.74 -26.66 -13.11
N MET A 493 -27.33 -25.47 -13.29
CA MET A 493 -28.78 -25.31 -13.21
C MET A 493 -29.33 -24.55 -14.41
N GLU A 494 -29.40 -25.21 -15.56
CA GLU A 494 -30.55 -25.12 -16.47
C GLU A 494 -30.42 -26.11 -17.62
N GLN A 495 -31.13 -27.26 -17.53
CA GLN A 495 -31.91 -27.85 -18.62
C GLN A 495 -32.58 -29.17 -18.19
N PRO A 496 -33.77 -29.45 -18.75
CA PRO A 496 -35.09 -29.34 -18.12
C PRO A 496 -35.52 -30.53 -17.24
#